data_AF-A0A6G0X6F7-F1
#
_entry.id   AF-A0A6G0X6F7-F1
#
_cell.length_a   1.000
_cell.length_b   1.000
_cell.length_c   1.000
_cell.angle_alpha   90.00
_cell.angle_beta   90.00
_cell.angle_gamma   90.00
#
_symmetry.space_group_name_H-M   'P 1'
#
loop_
_entity.id
_entity.type
_entity.pdbx_description
1 polymer ?
#
loop_
_entity_poly.entity_id
_entity_poly.type
_entity_poly.pdbx_seq_one_letter_code
_entity_poly.pdbx_strand_id
1 'polypeptide(L)'
;MASLLCNYPTLKSLGACNFAVSKLEQCANSIGLASDDLLRWSAKIYQPYQSVSEVSGASNTPNLSMNTIRKQEAIIVELIALNKAMTERMTLLETHVGFNWPQRTASVASIQDFAQGEITPAPKRRKSSPTSLAEVWLSWFARSTPTWSHCVDKKKKSEARQLVGFMKVFCAEDFTLNGESPTFHDDVLRCGAIAEQRLLNFTMPAPPSVKSSGSVLRILRQMHRAGLLDDRIRRFSDLVLNGRVADPTPIQHKTNHVVSGNL
;
A
#
# COMPACT_ATOMS: atom_id res chain seq x y z
N MET A 1 -6.36 7.45 21.56
CA MET A 1 -7.58 7.97 22.23
C MET A 1 -8.22 6.92 23.14
N ALA A 2 -8.51 5.70 22.66
CA ALA A 2 -9.09 4.63 23.47
C ALA A 2 -8.31 4.34 24.77
N SER A 3 -6.99 4.16 24.71
CA SER A 3 -6.15 3.88 25.89
C SER A 3 -6.15 5.01 26.94
N LEU A 4 -6.35 6.26 26.52
CA LEU A 4 -6.43 7.41 27.45
C LEU A 4 -7.76 7.35 28.24
N LEU A 5 -8.84 6.99 27.56
CA LEU A 5 -10.18 6.90 28.15
C LEU A 5 -10.32 5.66 29.05
N CYS A 6 -9.67 4.55 28.70
CA CYS A 6 -9.63 3.34 29.55
C CYS A 6 -8.94 3.61 30.90
N ASN A 7 -7.86 4.40 30.89
CA ASN A 7 -7.06 4.68 32.09
C ASN A 7 -7.48 5.97 32.80
N TYR A 8 -8.55 6.62 32.36
CA TYR A 8 -9.01 7.90 32.90
C TYR A 8 -9.26 7.89 34.43
N PRO A 9 -9.89 6.85 35.04
CA PRO A 9 -10.07 6.81 36.49
C PRO A 9 -8.75 6.82 37.26
N THR A 10 -7.77 6.03 36.81
CA THR A 10 -6.43 5.93 37.40
C THR A 10 -5.65 7.22 37.22
N LEU A 11 -5.72 7.81 36.02
CA LEU A 11 -5.06 9.09 35.72
C LEU A 11 -5.67 10.25 36.51
N LYS A 12 -6.97 10.17 36.83
CA LYS A 12 -7.68 11.16 37.65
C LYS A 12 -7.32 11.03 39.14
N SER A 13 -7.19 9.81 39.67
CA SER A 13 -6.80 9.59 41.07
C SER A 13 -5.33 9.95 41.36
N LEU A 14 -4.47 9.87 40.36
CA LEU A 14 -3.05 10.26 40.45
C LEU A 14 -2.83 11.78 40.62
N GLY A 15 -3.87 12.61 40.47
CA GLY A 15 -3.88 14.02 40.90
C GLY A 15 -2.88 14.95 40.21
N ALA A 16 -2.05 14.47 39.29
CA ALA A 16 -1.10 15.29 38.54
C ALA A 16 -1.73 15.72 37.20
N CYS A 17 -1.61 17.02 36.87
CA CYS A 17 -2.10 17.64 35.64
C CYS A 17 -1.46 17.03 34.38
N ASN A 18 -1.86 15.82 34.02
CA ASN A 18 -1.60 15.26 32.72
C ASN A 18 -2.35 16.15 31.72
N PHE A 19 -1.60 16.94 30.95
CA PHE A 19 -2.12 17.82 29.91
C PHE A 19 -3.19 17.13 29.05
N ALA A 20 -3.02 15.83 28.79
CA ALA A 20 -3.97 15.01 28.05
C ALA A 20 -5.31 14.78 28.77
N VAL A 21 -5.33 14.62 30.10
CA VAL A 21 -6.56 14.48 30.90
C VAL A 21 -7.29 15.82 30.96
N SER A 22 -6.58 16.93 31.20
CA SER A 22 -7.17 18.26 31.21
C SER A 22 -7.75 18.64 29.84
N LYS A 23 -7.08 18.26 28.74
CA LYS A 23 -7.62 18.45 27.39
C LYS A 23 -8.83 17.56 27.12
N LEU A 24 -8.83 16.32 27.60
CA LEU A 24 -9.99 15.43 27.48
C LEU A 24 -11.20 16.01 28.21
N GLU A 25 -11.04 16.49 29.44
CA GLU A 25 -12.11 17.10 30.23
C GLU A 25 -12.59 18.42 29.61
N GLN A 26 -11.68 19.27 29.10
CA GLN A 26 -12.06 20.48 28.36
C GLN A 26 -12.89 20.16 27.12
N CYS A 27 -12.50 19.13 26.35
CA CYS A 27 -13.27 18.69 25.18
C CYS A 27 -14.62 18.10 25.59
N ALA A 28 -14.68 17.29 26.64
CA ALA A 28 -15.93 16.73 27.14
C ALA A 28 -16.90 17.83 27.61
N ASN A 29 -16.39 18.83 28.34
CA ASN A 29 -17.18 19.99 28.78
C ASN A 29 -17.68 20.82 27.60
N SER A 30 -16.92 20.96 26.52
CA SER A 30 -17.37 21.67 25.31
C SER A 30 -18.55 20.97 24.59
N ILE A 31 -18.74 19.68 24.86
CA ILE A 31 -19.84 18.85 24.33
C ILE A 31 -20.96 18.68 25.39
N GLY A 32 -20.84 19.32 26.56
CA GLY A 32 -21.81 19.23 27.65
C GLY A 32 -21.75 17.92 28.45
N LEU A 33 -20.69 17.12 28.28
CA LEU A 33 -20.49 15.87 29.01
C LEU A 33 -19.71 16.13 30.29
N ALA A 34 -20.22 15.62 31.41
CA ALA A 34 -19.56 15.76 32.70
C ALA A 34 -18.42 14.73 32.85
N SER A 35 -17.49 15.01 33.77
CA SER A 35 -16.43 14.08 34.13
C SER A 35 -16.94 12.70 34.60
N ASP A 36 -18.19 12.62 35.08
CA ASP A 36 -18.85 11.37 35.49
C ASP A 36 -19.26 10.49 34.30
N ASP A 37 -19.57 11.09 33.15
CA ASP A 37 -19.89 10.33 31.94
C ASP A 37 -18.64 9.70 31.35
N LEU A 38 -17.50 10.39 31.44
CA LEU A 38 -16.19 9.81 31.12
C LEU A 38 -15.85 8.63 32.03
N LEU A 39 -16.17 8.70 33.33
CA LEU A 39 -16.00 7.58 34.26
C LEU A 39 -16.89 6.40 33.85
N ARG A 40 -18.17 6.64 33.52
CA ARG A 40 -19.09 5.60 33.05
C ARG A 40 -18.60 4.92 31.77
N TRP A 41 -18.08 5.69 30.82
CA TRP A 41 -17.54 5.15 29.58
C TRP A 41 -16.26 4.35 29.82
N SER A 42 -15.39 4.83 30.71
CA SER A 42 -14.20 4.08 31.11
C SER A 42 -14.58 2.73 31.71
N ALA A 43 -15.56 2.67 32.61
CA ALA A 43 -16.03 1.43 33.23
C ALA A 43 -16.61 0.44 32.19
N LYS A 44 -17.41 0.95 31.24
CA LYS A 44 -18.00 0.14 30.17
C LYS A 44 -16.95 -0.44 29.23
N ILE A 45 -15.86 0.27 29.01
CA ILE A 45 -14.73 -0.19 28.18
C ILE A 45 -13.79 -1.11 28.98
N TYR A 46 -13.68 -0.91 30.30
CA TYR A 46 -12.84 -1.73 31.17
C TYR A 46 -13.44 -3.12 31.44
N GLN A 47 -14.76 -3.26 31.41
CA GLN A 47 -15.47 -4.53 31.65
C GLN A 47 -15.09 -5.68 30.68
N PRO A 48 -14.96 -5.45 29.35
CA PRO A 48 -14.39 -6.43 28.42
C PRO A 48 -12.84 -6.48 28.43
N TYR A 49 -12.16 -5.53 29.09
CA TYR A 49 -10.70 -5.50 29.18
C TYR A 49 -10.19 -6.32 30.39
N GLN A 50 -10.93 -6.34 31.51
CA GLN A 50 -10.61 -7.17 32.69
C GLN A 50 -10.80 -8.68 32.45
N SER A 51 -11.74 -9.10 31.59
CA SER A 51 -11.85 -10.51 31.18
C SER A 51 -10.61 -11.02 30.40
N VAL A 52 -9.72 -10.10 30.00
CA VAL A 52 -8.44 -10.39 29.35
C VAL A 52 -7.24 -10.16 30.29
N SER A 53 -7.42 -9.56 31.48
CA SER A 53 -6.28 -9.12 32.32
C SER A 53 -6.31 -9.50 33.81
N GLU A 54 -7.36 -10.14 34.34
CA GLU A 54 -7.33 -10.66 35.72
C GLU A 54 -6.91 -12.14 35.79
N VAL A 55 -5.59 -12.36 35.70
CA VAL A 55 -4.94 -13.47 36.41
C VAL A 55 -4.18 -12.87 37.59
N SER A 56 -4.81 -12.86 38.76
CA SER A 56 -4.20 -13.25 40.05
C SER A 56 -5.09 -12.82 41.21
N GLY A 57 -5.73 -13.78 41.86
CA GLY A 57 -6.51 -13.53 43.07
C GLY A 57 -7.37 -14.72 43.51
N ALA A 58 -6.71 -15.80 43.94
CA ALA A 58 -7.24 -16.91 44.77
C ALA A 58 -8.34 -17.86 44.21
N SER A 59 -7.93 -19.14 44.17
CA SER A 59 -8.75 -20.36 44.32
C SER A 59 -9.72 -20.76 43.19
N ASN A 60 -9.22 -21.59 42.26
CA ASN A 60 -9.89 -22.70 41.53
C ASN A 60 -9.29 -22.89 40.11
N THR A 61 -8.02 -23.33 40.03
CA THR A 61 -7.18 -23.22 38.82
C THR A 61 -7.04 -24.44 37.87
N PRO A 62 -7.51 -25.67 38.11
CA PRO A 62 -7.33 -26.74 37.10
C PRO A 62 -8.46 -26.83 36.06
N ASN A 63 -9.71 -26.51 36.43
CA ASN A 63 -10.87 -26.79 35.55
C ASN A 63 -11.06 -25.72 34.46
N LEU A 64 -10.88 -24.43 34.78
CA LEU A 64 -11.03 -23.35 33.80
C LEU A 64 -9.94 -23.38 32.71
N SER A 65 -8.69 -23.65 33.10
CA SER A 65 -7.55 -23.81 32.18
C SER A 65 -7.78 -24.97 31.20
N MET A 66 -8.20 -26.13 31.71
CA MET A 66 -8.54 -27.28 30.86
C MET A 66 -9.70 -26.99 29.92
N ASN A 67 -10.73 -26.25 30.36
CA ASN A 67 -11.85 -25.86 29.50
C ASN A 67 -11.43 -24.85 28.41
N THR A 68 -10.52 -23.92 28.71
CA THR A 68 -9.97 -23.01 27.70
C THR A 68 -9.09 -23.72 26.68
N ILE A 69 -8.27 -24.68 27.12
CA ILE A 69 -7.42 -25.49 26.25
C ILE A 69 -8.29 -26.36 25.33
N ARG A 70 -9.28 -27.08 25.88
CA ARG A 70 -10.24 -27.87 25.09
C ARG A 70 -11.00 -27.03 24.06
N LYS A 71 -11.39 -25.81 24.43
CA LYS A 71 -12.07 -24.89 23.52
C LYS A 71 -11.13 -24.44 22.39
N GLN A 72 -9.87 -24.14 22.70
CA GLN A 72 -8.86 -23.79 21.70
C GLN A 72 -8.57 -24.97 20.77
N GLU A 73 -8.47 -26.19 21.29
CA GLU A 73 -8.31 -27.42 20.50
C GLU A 73 -9.48 -27.64 19.54
N ALA A 74 -10.71 -27.47 20.00
CA ALA A 74 -11.90 -27.58 19.15
C ALA A 74 -11.88 -26.57 18.00
N ILE A 75 -11.52 -25.31 18.29
CA ILE A 75 -11.40 -24.25 17.28
C ILE A 75 -10.30 -24.58 16.26
N ILE A 76 -9.15 -25.10 16.72
CA ILE A 76 -8.05 -25.50 15.83
C ILE A 76 -8.48 -26.63 14.90
N VAL A 77 -9.18 -27.65 15.42
CA VAL A 77 -9.70 -28.76 14.61
C VAL A 77 -10.70 -28.25 13.56
N GLU A 78 -11.60 -27.35 13.93
CA GLU A 78 -12.56 -26.75 13.00
C GLU A 78 -11.87 -25.91 11.91
N LEU A 79 -10.88 -25.09 12.27
CA LEU A 79 -10.08 -24.31 11.32
C LEU A 79 -9.28 -25.19 10.36
N ILE A 80 -8.76 -26.33 10.84
CA ILE A 80 -8.08 -27.32 9.97
C ILE A 80 -9.08 -27.93 8.99
N ALA A 81 -10.27 -28.32 9.45
CA ALA A 81 -11.31 -28.88 8.59
C ALA A 81 -11.76 -27.89 7.52
N LEU A 82 -11.99 -26.62 7.90
CA LEU A 82 -12.35 -25.55 6.96
C LEU A 82 -11.25 -25.28 5.93
N ASN A 83 -9.97 -25.24 6.35
CA ASN A 83 -8.85 -25.06 5.42
C ASN A 83 -8.73 -26.23 4.44
N LYS A 84 -8.94 -27.48 4.90
CA LYS A 84 -8.96 -28.66 4.03
C LYS A 84 -10.09 -28.55 3.00
N ALA A 85 -11.31 -28.25 3.44
CA ALA A 85 -12.45 -28.06 2.55
C ALA A 85 -12.24 -26.91 1.55
N MET A 86 -11.61 -25.81 1.97
CA MET A 86 -11.27 -24.69 1.09
C MET A 86 -10.20 -25.10 0.06
N THR A 87 -9.21 -25.89 0.47
CA THR A 87 -8.19 -26.43 -0.42
C THR A 87 -8.81 -27.38 -1.45
N GLU A 88 -9.71 -28.27 -1.04
CA GLU A 88 -10.45 -29.15 -1.96
C GLU A 88 -11.35 -28.38 -2.93
N ARG A 89 -12.03 -27.33 -2.46
CA ARG A 89 -12.79 -26.45 -3.35
C ARG A 89 -11.89 -25.72 -4.33
N MET A 90 -10.71 -25.27 -3.89
CA MET A 90 -9.72 -24.62 -4.76
C MET A 90 -9.19 -25.60 -5.80
N THR A 91 -8.84 -26.83 -5.45
CA THR A 91 -8.38 -27.83 -6.41
C THR A 91 -9.49 -28.25 -7.38
N LEU A 92 -10.74 -28.35 -6.93
CA LEU A 92 -11.89 -28.55 -7.82
C LEU A 92 -12.12 -27.36 -8.76
N LEU A 93 -11.99 -26.13 -8.27
CA LEU A 93 -12.03 -24.94 -9.11
C LEU A 93 -10.86 -24.91 -10.08
N GLU A 94 -9.64 -25.26 -9.67
CA GLU A 94 -8.47 -25.30 -10.55
C GLU A 94 -8.60 -26.38 -11.63
N THR A 95 -9.18 -27.54 -11.31
CA THR A 95 -9.47 -28.60 -12.29
C THR A 95 -10.63 -28.25 -13.23
N HIS A 96 -11.64 -27.51 -12.74
CA HIS A 96 -12.78 -27.07 -13.54
C HIS A 96 -12.49 -25.81 -14.39
N VAL A 97 -11.67 -24.89 -13.87
CA VAL A 97 -11.23 -23.64 -14.51
C VAL A 97 -9.97 -23.86 -15.37
N GLY A 98 -9.28 -25.00 -15.20
CA GLY A 98 -8.13 -25.44 -15.98
C GLY A 98 -8.35 -25.64 -17.47
N PHE A 99 -9.52 -25.27 -18.01
CA PHE A 99 -9.83 -25.34 -19.44
C PHE A 99 -10.56 -24.12 -20.02
N ASN A 100 -10.56 -22.91 -19.41
CA ASN A 100 -11.03 -21.72 -20.15
C ASN A 100 -10.64 -20.35 -19.55
N TRP A 101 -9.34 -20.07 -19.42
CA TRP A 101 -8.85 -18.69 -19.54
C TRP A 101 -7.73 -18.66 -20.58
N PRO A 102 -7.83 -17.87 -21.67
CA PRO A 102 -6.87 -17.91 -22.76
C PRO A 102 -5.55 -17.30 -22.32
N GLN A 103 -4.67 -18.11 -21.72
CA GLN A 103 -3.24 -17.88 -21.80
C GLN A 103 -2.85 -18.02 -23.28
N ARG A 104 -2.72 -16.87 -23.95
CA ARG A 104 -2.02 -16.78 -25.23
C ARG A 104 -0.69 -17.52 -25.10
N THR A 105 -0.60 -18.57 -25.89
CA THR A 105 0.52 -19.47 -26.03
C THR A 105 1.74 -18.70 -26.56
N ALA A 106 2.87 -18.85 -25.88
CA ALA A 106 4.17 -18.81 -26.52
C ALA A 106 4.83 -20.15 -26.22
N SER A 107 4.71 -21.04 -27.19
CA SER A 107 5.44 -22.29 -27.33
C SER A 107 6.93 -22.06 -27.03
N VAL A 108 7.45 -22.71 -25.99
CA VAL A 108 8.87 -23.08 -25.93
C VAL A 108 8.89 -24.59 -26.09
N ALA A 109 9.12 -25.01 -27.32
CA ALA A 109 9.45 -26.38 -27.64
C ALA A 109 10.70 -26.79 -26.86
N SER A 110 10.53 -27.85 -26.07
CA SER A 110 11.46 -28.92 -25.76
C SER A 110 12.86 -28.81 -26.37
N ILE A 111 13.89 -28.77 -25.51
CA ILE A 111 15.10 -29.55 -25.74
C ILE A 111 15.39 -30.32 -24.44
N GLN A 112 15.43 -31.65 -24.62
CA GLN A 112 15.70 -32.69 -23.65
C GLN A 112 17.13 -32.68 -23.09
N ASP A 113 17.20 -33.17 -21.85
CA ASP A 113 18.21 -34.06 -21.26
C ASP A 113 19.70 -33.74 -21.40
N PHE A 114 20.33 -33.43 -20.26
CA PHE A 114 21.56 -34.12 -19.85
C PHE A 114 21.63 -34.26 -18.31
N ALA A 115 21.61 -35.53 -17.90
CA ALA A 115 22.05 -36.23 -16.69
C ALA A 115 22.60 -35.47 -15.44
N GLN A 116 22.05 -35.91 -14.30
CA GLN A 116 22.66 -36.25 -13.02
C GLN A 116 23.67 -35.31 -12.34
N GLY A 117 23.30 -34.84 -11.13
CA GLY A 117 24.21 -34.19 -10.19
C GLY A 117 23.47 -33.66 -8.96
N GLU A 118 23.20 -34.56 -8.01
CA GLU A 118 22.66 -34.27 -6.69
C GLU A 118 23.63 -33.41 -5.88
N ILE A 119 23.31 -32.12 -5.68
CA ILE A 119 23.63 -31.34 -4.47
C ILE A 119 22.54 -30.27 -4.32
N THR A 120 21.84 -30.29 -3.18
CA THR A 120 20.80 -29.31 -2.82
C THR A 120 21.37 -27.88 -2.73
N PRO A 121 20.64 -26.86 -3.22
CA PRO A 121 20.83 -25.52 -2.67
C PRO A 121 19.49 -24.92 -2.17
N ALA A 122 19.63 -24.22 -1.03
CA ALA A 122 18.65 -23.47 -0.26
C ALA A 122 17.50 -22.81 -1.05
N PRO A 123 16.32 -22.59 -0.42
CA PRO A 123 15.15 -22.03 -1.09
C PRO A 123 15.51 -20.68 -1.73
N LYS A 124 15.55 -20.67 -3.06
CA LYS A 124 15.71 -19.46 -3.86
C LYS A 124 14.65 -18.46 -3.41
N ARG A 125 15.07 -17.37 -2.77
CA ARG A 125 14.28 -16.16 -2.58
C ARG A 125 13.52 -15.92 -3.89
N ARG A 126 12.18 -16.02 -3.84
CA ARG A 126 11.31 -15.64 -4.94
C ARG A 126 11.71 -14.23 -5.33
N LYS A 127 12.42 -14.07 -6.45
CA LYS A 127 12.70 -12.76 -7.03
C LYS A 127 11.33 -12.23 -7.44
N SER A 128 10.82 -11.26 -6.68
CA SER A 128 9.61 -10.53 -7.05
C SER A 128 9.76 -10.09 -8.50
N SER A 129 8.72 -10.32 -9.31
CA SER A 129 8.69 -9.87 -10.69
C SER A 129 9.08 -8.38 -10.77
N PRO A 130 9.77 -7.95 -11.84
CA PRO A 130 10.11 -6.55 -11.99
C PRO A 130 8.81 -5.72 -12.05
N THR A 131 8.68 -4.73 -11.16
CA THR A 131 7.54 -3.81 -11.14
C THR A 131 7.45 -3.07 -12.47
N SER A 132 6.32 -3.19 -13.16
CA SER A 132 6.07 -2.55 -14.47
C SER A 132 5.83 -1.05 -14.30
N LEU A 133 5.94 -0.27 -15.39
CA LEU A 133 5.66 1.16 -15.37
C LEU A 133 4.19 1.44 -15.03
N ALA A 134 3.27 0.67 -15.63
CA ALA A 134 1.84 0.71 -15.30
C ALA A 134 1.57 0.45 -13.81
N GLU A 135 2.26 -0.51 -13.19
CA GLU A 135 2.09 -0.82 -11.77
C GLU A 135 2.56 0.33 -10.87
N VAL A 136 3.68 0.98 -11.21
CA VAL A 136 4.13 2.19 -10.50
C VAL A 136 3.11 3.33 -10.65
N TRP A 137 2.56 3.52 -11.84
CA TRP A 137 1.55 4.55 -12.10
C TRP A 137 0.25 4.30 -11.32
N LEU A 138 -0.29 3.08 -11.39
CA LEU A 138 -1.52 2.71 -10.70
C LEU A 138 -1.37 2.80 -9.18
N SER A 139 -0.27 2.27 -8.65
CA SER A 139 0.01 2.36 -7.21
C SER A 139 0.24 3.80 -6.74
N TRP A 140 0.69 4.71 -7.62
CA TRP A 140 0.84 6.12 -7.29
C TRP A 140 -0.51 6.84 -7.15
N PHE A 141 -1.46 6.55 -8.04
CA PHE A 141 -2.79 7.17 -8.07
C PHE A 141 -3.90 6.34 -7.43
N ALA A 142 -3.57 5.27 -6.71
CA ALA A 142 -4.55 4.46 -5.99
C ALA A 142 -5.40 5.34 -5.06
N ARG A 143 -6.73 5.13 -5.07
CA ARG A 143 -7.68 5.97 -4.33
C ARG A 143 -7.60 5.79 -2.81
N SER A 144 -7.36 4.57 -2.34
CA SER A 144 -7.34 4.23 -0.91
C SER A 144 -5.95 4.22 -0.29
N THR A 145 -4.92 3.87 -1.07
CA THR A 145 -3.54 3.71 -0.58
C THR A 145 -2.49 4.25 -1.57
N PRO A 146 -2.56 5.54 -1.95
CA PRO A 146 -1.61 6.10 -2.90
C PRO A 146 -0.18 6.01 -2.37
N THR A 147 0.75 5.55 -3.22
CA THR A 147 2.17 5.34 -2.86
C THR A 147 2.82 6.62 -2.35
N TRP A 148 2.43 7.78 -2.86
CA TRP A 148 2.97 9.07 -2.41
C TRP A 148 2.55 9.45 -0.98
N SER A 149 1.49 8.85 -0.44
CA SER A 149 1.04 9.06 0.94
C SER A 149 1.49 7.91 1.85
N HIS A 150 1.19 6.66 1.46
CA HIS A 150 1.26 5.49 2.36
C HIS A 150 2.56 4.67 2.25
N CYS A 151 3.45 4.95 1.30
CA CYS A 151 4.70 4.19 1.18
C CYS A 151 5.70 4.55 2.29
N VAL A 152 6.04 3.55 3.11
CA VAL A 152 7.01 3.67 4.23
C VAL A 152 8.46 3.68 3.72
N ASP A 153 8.74 2.94 2.63
CA ASP A 153 10.05 2.92 2.00
C ASP A 153 10.30 4.23 1.24
N LYS A 154 11.11 5.11 1.86
CA LYS A 154 11.47 6.41 1.30
C LYS A 154 12.18 6.30 -0.05
N LYS A 155 13.00 5.27 -0.26
CA LYS A 155 13.72 5.07 -1.53
C LYS A 155 12.72 4.70 -2.62
N LYS A 156 11.89 3.68 -2.38
CA LYS A 156 10.86 3.24 -3.33
C LYS A 156 9.89 4.38 -3.66
N LYS A 157 9.48 5.16 -2.66
CA LYS A 157 8.63 6.35 -2.83
C LYS A 157 9.29 7.41 -3.70
N SER A 158 10.59 7.67 -3.52
CA SER A 158 11.32 8.66 -4.31
C SER A 158 11.50 8.20 -5.76
N GLU A 159 11.86 6.93 -5.98
CA GLU A 159 11.97 6.35 -7.32
C GLU A 159 10.62 6.36 -8.06
N ALA A 160 9.53 5.96 -7.38
CA ALA A 160 8.18 6.05 -7.92
C ALA A 160 7.80 7.49 -8.26
N ARG A 161 8.13 8.47 -7.39
CA ARG A 161 7.87 9.90 -7.64
C ARG A 161 8.55 10.39 -8.91
N GLN A 162 9.85 10.13 -9.04
CA GLN A 162 10.62 10.55 -10.20
C GLN A 162 10.08 9.91 -11.48
N LEU A 163 9.80 8.60 -11.44
CA LEU A 163 9.27 7.88 -12.58
C LEU A 163 7.88 8.39 -13.01
N VAL A 164 6.98 8.61 -12.05
CA VAL A 164 5.65 9.19 -12.32
C VAL A 164 5.77 10.62 -12.85
N GLY A 165 6.72 11.41 -12.33
CA GLY A 165 7.04 12.74 -12.87
C GLY A 165 7.40 12.70 -14.35
N PHE A 166 8.30 11.79 -14.75
CA PHE A 166 8.61 11.58 -16.16
C PHE A 166 7.38 11.13 -16.95
N MET A 167 6.62 10.14 -16.45
CA MET A 167 5.40 9.66 -17.12
C MET A 167 4.37 10.77 -17.34
N LYS A 168 4.19 11.71 -16.40
CA LYS A 168 3.32 12.89 -16.55
C LYS A 168 3.76 13.76 -17.72
N VAL A 169 5.06 14.02 -17.85
CA VAL A 169 5.62 14.75 -19.00
C VAL A 169 5.33 14.04 -20.34
N PHE A 170 5.24 12.70 -20.34
CA PHE A 170 4.85 11.93 -21.53
C PHE A 170 3.34 11.97 -21.84
N CYS A 171 2.50 12.20 -20.83
CA CYS A 171 1.03 12.28 -20.94
C CYS A 171 0.48 13.72 -21.06
N ALA A 172 1.35 14.75 -21.06
CA ALA A 172 1.03 16.16 -20.85
C ALA A 172 -0.24 16.71 -21.53
N GLU A 173 -0.50 16.37 -22.80
CA GLU A 173 -1.66 16.89 -23.55
C GLU A 173 -3.00 16.31 -23.11
N ASP A 174 -2.98 15.12 -22.52
CA ASP A 174 -4.14 14.30 -22.19
C ASP A 174 -4.31 14.10 -20.67
N PHE A 175 -3.46 14.75 -19.87
CA PHE A 175 -3.36 14.51 -18.43
C PHE A 175 -4.37 15.37 -17.65
N THR A 176 -5.56 14.83 -17.48
CA THR A 176 -6.62 15.38 -16.64
C THR A 176 -7.08 14.33 -15.65
N LEU A 177 -6.43 14.26 -14.48
CA LEU A 177 -6.82 13.35 -13.41
C LEU A 177 -7.59 14.12 -12.33
N ASN A 178 -8.91 13.99 -12.33
CA ASN A 178 -9.74 14.53 -11.25
C ASN A 178 -10.06 13.43 -10.23
N GLY A 179 -9.56 13.57 -9.00
CA GLY A 179 -9.74 12.56 -7.93
C GLY A 179 -11.20 12.33 -7.55
N GLU A 180 -12.05 13.33 -7.74
CA GLU A 180 -13.48 13.31 -7.44
C GLU A 180 -14.33 12.73 -8.59
N SER A 181 -13.72 12.52 -9.77
CA SER A 181 -14.46 11.99 -10.93
C SER A 181 -14.85 10.52 -10.71
N PRO A 182 -16.08 10.11 -11.11
CA PRO A 182 -16.44 8.69 -11.18
C PRO A 182 -15.54 7.92 -12.16
N THR A 183 -15.02 8.58 -13.20
CA THR A 183 -14.13 7.99 -14.22
C THR A 183 -12.65 7.98 -13.82
N PHE A 184 -12.31 8.45 -12.61
CA PHE A 184 -10.93 8.62 -12.17
C PHE A 184 -10.05 7.38 -12.40
N HIS A 185 -10.57 6.19 -12.09
CA HIS A 185 -9.81 4.95 -12.26
C HIS A 185 -9.50 4.66 -13.74
N ASP A 186 -10.48 4.86 -14.62
CA ASP A 186 -10.34 4.66 -16.06
C ASP A 186 -9.41 5.72 -16.67
N ASP A 187 -9.49 6.96 -16.18
CA ASP A 187 -8.59 8.03 -16.57
C ASP A 187 -7.14 7.75 -16.12
N VAL A 188 -6.95 7.22 -14.91
CA VAL A 188 -5.63 6.78 -14.42
C VAL A 188 -5.08 5.67 -15.32
N LEU A 189 -5.87 4.66 -15.65
CA LEU A 189 -5.46 3.57 -16.54
C LEU A 189 -5.10 4.08 -17.94
N ARG A 190 -5.97 4.90 -18.54
CA ARG A 190 -5.77 5.48 -19.87
C ARG A 190 -4.52 6.35 -19.91
N CYS A 191 -4.36 7.28 -18.97
CA CYS A 191 -3.20 8.15 -18.90
C CYS A 191 -1.91 7.34 -18.66
N GLY A 192 -1.97 6.32 -17.81
CA GLY A 192 -0.84 5.42 -17.54
C GLY A 192 -0.39 4.66 -18.78
N ALA A 193 -1.32 4.10 -19.54
CA ALA A 193 -1.03 3.38 -20.77
C ALA A 193 -0.44 4.29 -21.86
N ILE A 194 -1.03 5.48 -22.06
CA ILE A 194 -0.51 6.48 -23.00
C ILE A 194 0.90 6.93 -22.60
N ALA A 195 1.12 7.20 -21.32
CA ALA A 195 2.43 7.60 -20.80
C ALA A 195 3.47 6.50 -21.00
N GLU A 196 3.15 5.26 -20.64
CA GLU A 196 4.02 4.10 -20.81
C GLU A 196 4.39 3.89 -22.28
N GLN A 197 3.41 3.89 -23.19
CA GLN A 197 3.64 3.71 -24.62
C GLN A 197 4.56 4.81 -25.18
N ARG A 198 4.25 6.09 -24.91
CA ARG A 198 5.03 7.23 -25.40
C ARG A 198 6.45 7.23 -24.82
N LEU A 199 6.60 6.87 -23.54
CA LEU A 199 7.89 6.81 -22.87
C LEU A 199 8.75 5.66 -23.40
N LEU A 200 8.17 4.48 -23.58
CA LEU A 200 8.90 3.33 -24.13
C LEU A 200 9.30 3.57 -25.58
N ASN A 201 8.44 4.19 -26.39
CA ASN A 201 8.80 4.58 -27.76
C ASN A 201 9.94 5.60 -27.79
N PHE A 202 9.99 6.51 -26.81
CA PHE A 202 11.04 7.53 -26.72
C PHE A 202 12.37 6.99 -26.18
N THR A 203 12.35 5.88 -25.43
CA THR A 203 13.54 5.30 -24.79
C THR A 203 14.13 4.11 -25.54
N MET A 204 13.48 3.60 -26.60
CA MET A 204 13.98 2.48 -27.42
C MET A 204 14.80 2.97 -28.63
N PRO A 205 16.01 2.40 -28.81
CA PRO A 205 16.17 1.17 -29.59
C PRO A 205 16.78 -0.01 -28.79
N ALA A 206 16.65 -0.04 -27.46
CA ALA A 206 17.28 -1.05 -26.61
C ALA A 206 16.54 -2.42 -26.61
N PRO A 207 17.24 -3.57 -26.51
CA PRO A 207 16.65 -4.90 -26.67
C PRO A 207 15.55 -5.25 -25.64
N PRO A 208 14.65 -6.21 -25.97
CA PRO A 208 13.40 -6.49 -25.27
C PRO A 208 13.53 -7.10 -23.87
N SER A 209 14.74 -7.28 -23.35
CA SER A 209 14.97 -8.00 -22.11
C SER A 209 14.88 -7.08 -20.90
N VAL A 210 13.68 -7.06 -20.31
CA VAL A 210 13.34 -6.56 -18.97
C VAL A 210 13.22 -5.02 -18.83
N LYS A 211 12.06 -4.51 -19.23
CA LYS A 211 11.59 -3.14 -18.98
C LYS A 211 11.13 -2.95 -17.53
N SER A 212 12.01 -3.24 -16.57
CA SER A 212 11.72 -2.90 -15.17
C SER A 212 11.64 -1.38 -15.01
N SER A 213 10.74 -0.93 -14.14
CA SER A 213 10.64 0.48 -13.76
C SER A 213 12.00 1.10 -13.38
N GLY A 214 12.83 0.36 -12.64
CA GLY A 214 14.17 0.82 -12.26
C GLY A 214 15.14 1.01 -13.44
N SER A 215 15.16 0.08 -14.40
CA SER A 215 16.00 0.21 -15.60
C SER A 215 15.58 1.39 -16.46
N VAL A 216 14.27 1.58 -16.64
CA VAL A 216 13.71 2.70 -17.40
C VAL A 216 14.02 4.03 -16.73
N LEU A 217 13.84 4.12 -15.41
CA LEU A 217 14.16 5.32 -14.64
C LEU A 217 15.64 5.71 -14.78
N ARG A 218 16.55 4.73 -14.79
CA ARG A 218 17.98 4.98 -15.02
C ARG A 218 18.24 5.63 -16.39
N ILE A 219 17.59 5.15 -17.45
CA ILE A 219 17.71 5.73 -18.80
C ILE A 219 17.15 7.16 -18.81
N LEU A 220 15.96 7.37 -18.23
CA LEU A 220 15.34 8.70 -18.17
C LEU A 220 16.19 9.72 -17.43
N ARG A 221 16.84 9.32 -16.32
CA ARG A 221 17.81 10.18 -15.62
C ARG A 221 18.99 10.56 -16.52
N GLN A 222 19.49 9.63 -17.32
CA GLN A 222 20.58 9.92 -18.25
C GLN A 222 20.14 10.90 -19.35
N MET A 223 18.96 10.69 -19.92
CA MET A 223 18.40 11.58 -20.95
C MET A 223 18.12 12.99 -20.41
N HIS A 224 17.63 13.08 -19.17
CA HIS A 224 17.44 14.36 -18.49
C HIS A 224 18.77 15.11 -18.30
N ARG A 225 19.82 14.43 -17.85
CA ARG A 225 21.16 15.05 -17.71
C ARG A 225 21.74 15.50 -19.05
N ALA A 226 21.39 14.83 -20.13
CA ALA A 226 21.77 15.19 -21.48
C ALA A 226 20.89 16.28 -22.11
N GLY A 227 19.87 16.80 -21.39
CA GLY A 227 18.95 17.83 -21.89
C GLY A 227 17.91 17.34 -22.91
N LEU A 228 17.85 16.03 -23.20
CA LEU A 228 16.95 15.47 -24.23
C LEU A 228 15.47 15.53 -23.87
N LEU A 229 15.15 15.84 -22.60
CA LEU A 229 13.78 15.96 -22.11
C LEU A 229 13.33 17.41 -21.93
N ASP A 230 14.22 18.39 -22.12
CA ASP A 230 14.00 19.79 -21.72
C ASP A 230 12.83 20.44 -22.45
N ASP A 231 12.68 20.19 -23.75
CA ASP A 231 11.56 20.73 -24.54
C ASP A 231 10.22 20.15 -24.07
N ARG A 232 10.21 18.87 -23.70
CA ARG A 232 9.01 18.19 -23.20
C ARG A 232 8.65 18.69 -21.80
N ILE A 233 9.65 18.92 -20.96
CA ILE A 233 9.49 19.49 -19.62
C ILE A 233 8.96 20.92 -19.73
N ARG A 234 9.55 21.76 -20.58
CA ARG A 234 9.11 23.14 -20.82
C ARG A 234 7.64 23.18 -21.25
N ARG A 235 7.29 22.36 -22.25
CA ARG A 235 5.90 22.25 -22.72
C ARG A 235 4.93 21.77 -21.64
N PHE A 236 5.34 20.80 -20.82
CA PHE A 236 4.52 20.36 -19.69
C PHE A 236 4.33 21.48 -18.66
N SER A 237 5.40 22.22 -18.32
CA SER A 237 5.32 23.39 -17.44
C SER A 237 4.37 24.46 -17.97
N ASP A 238 4.41 24.76 -19.27
CA ASP A 238 3.48 25.71 -19.90
C ASP A 238 2.03 25.24 -19.80
N LEU A 239 1.76 23.95 -20.01
CA LEU A 239 0.42 23.37 -19.86
C LEU A 239 -0.09 23.43 -18.42
N VAL A 240 0.79 23.22 -17.43
CA VAL A 240 0.47 23.36 -16.01
C VAL A 240 0.15 24.81 -15.67
N LEU A 241 0.96 25.77 -16.14
CA LEU A 241 0.73 27.21 -15.91
C LEU A 241 -0.59 27.68 -16.52
N ASN A 242 -0.96 27.15 -17.68
CA ASN A 242 -2.22 27.45 -18.35
C ASN A 242 -3.43 26.69 -17.77
N GLY A 243 -3.26 25.95 -16.68
CA GLY A 243 -4.35 25.21 -16.03
C GLY A 243 -4.92 24.06 -16.85
N ARG A 244 -4.19 23.59 -17.88
CA ARG A 244 -4.64 22.50 -18.77
C ARG A 244 -4.36 21.10 -18.21
N VAL A 245 -3.63 21.02 -17.10
CA VAL A 245 -3.18 19.79 -16.46
C VAL A 245 -3.81 19.72 -15.07
N ALA A 246 -4.60 18.69 -14.81
CA ALA A 246 -5.19 18.45 -13.48
C ALA A 246 -4.45 17.29 -12.80
N ASP A 247 -3.78 17.58 -11.69
CA ASP A 247 -2.98 16.62 -10.92
C ASP A 247 -3.53 16.51 -9.48
N PRO A 248 -4.03 15.34 -9.07
CA PRO A 248 -4.59 15.12 -7.74
C PRO A 248 -3.51 14.87 -6.69
N THR A 249 -2.24 14.76 -7.09
CA THR A 249 -1.16 14.58 -6.12
C THR A 249 -0.93 15.92 -5.43
N PRO A 250 -0.89 15.97 -4.08
CA PRO A 250 -0.62 17.20 -3.37
C PRO A 250 0.81 17.62 -3.69
N ILE A 251 0.91 18.53 -4.66
CA ILE A 251 2.11 19.30 -4.89
C ILE A 251 2.31 20.05 -3.58
N GLN A 252 3.39 19.74 -2.86
CA GLN A 252 3.86 20.66 -1.83
C GLN A 252 4.36 21.90 -2.57
N HIS A 253 3.42 22.77 -2.97
CA HIS A 253 3.66 24.10 -3.45
C HIS A 253 4.25 24.89 -2.29
N LYS A 254 5.55 24.71 -2.06
CA LYS A 254 6.38 25.85 -1.73
C LYS A 254 6.77 26.45 -3.08
N THR A 255 6.05 27.51 -3.41
CA THR A 255 6.47 28.56 -4.32
C THR A 255 8.00 28.71 -4.33
N ASN A 256 8.56 28.80 -5.54
CA ASN A 256 9.95 29.16 -5.82
C ASN A 256 11.01 28.16 -5.30
N HIS A 257 11.21 27.07 -6.03
CA HIS A 257 12.56 26.74 -6.48
C HIS A 257 12.48 26.01 -7.81
N VAL A 258 12.85 26.77 -8.83
CA VAL A 258 13.51 26.37 -10.07
C VAL A 258 13.99 24.92 -10.05
N VAL A 259 13.71 24.23 -11.16
CA VAL A 259 14.27 22.96 -11.62
C VAL A 259 15.80 23.09 -11.80
N SER A 260 16.50 23.37 -10.70
CA SER A 260 17.95 23.50 -10.63
C SER A 260 18.34 23.20 -9.20
N GLY A 261 18.79 21.98 -8.96
CA GLY A 261 19.34 21.57 -7.69
C GLY A 261 18.66 20.33 -7.12
N ASN A 262 19.27 19.19 -7.43
CA ASN A 262 19.23 17.96 -6.66
C ASN A 262 17.97 17.09 -6.77
N LEU A 263 17.97 16.27 -7.84
CA LEU A 263 17.37 14.93 -7.89
C LEU A 263 18.41 13.89 -8.32
#